data_AF-A0A949H2U2-F1
#
_entry.id   AF-A0A949H2U2-F1
#
_cell.length_a   1.000
_cell.length_b   1.000
_cell.length_c   1.000
_cell.angle_alpha   90.00
_cell.angle_beta   90.00
_cell.angle_gamma   90.00
#
_symmetry.space_group_name_H-M   'P 1'
#
loop_
_entity.id
_entity.type
_entity.pdbx_description
1 polymer ?
#
loop_
_entity_poly.entity_id
_entity_poly.type
_entity_poly.pdbx_seq_one_letter_code
_entity_poly.pdbx_strand_id
1 'polypeptide(L)'
;MASQLDRVEVEITVLLGRASIPMQQLLRMGRGAVIPLDANEDDEVWILANNHPIARGELVIDGDRMSITVTKPAVVEDYFATEQ
;
A
#
# COMPACT_ATOMS: atom_id res chain seq x y z
N MET A 1 32.89 -11.57 -7.12
CA MET A 1 31.93 -11.45 -8.23
C MET A 1 30.63 -10.99 -7.62
N ALA A 2 30.24 -9.73 -7.80
CA ALA A 2 28.90 -9.30 -7.41
C ALA A 2 27.91 -10.14 -8.24
N SER A 3 26.96 -10.76 -7.56
CA SER A 3 25.99 -11.63 -8.21
C SER A 3 25.18 -10.77 -9.17
N GLN A 4 24.91 -11.23 -10.39
CA GLN A 4 24.05 -10.49 -11.32
C GLN A 4 22.63 -10.25 -10.74
N LEU A 5 22.26 -10.99 -9.69
CA LEU A 5 21.07 -10.79 -8.88
C LEU A 5 21.02 -9.42 -8.16
N ASP A 6 22.16 -8.81 -7.83
CA ASP A 6 22.20 -7.52 -7.12
C ASP A 6 21.73 -6.34 -7.99
N ARG A 7 21.58 -6.55 -9.31
CA ARG A 7 21.15 -5.54 -10.28
C ARG A 7 19.73 -5.76 -10.80
N VAL A 8 19.00 -6.69 -10.19
CA VAL A 8 17.61 -6.94 -10.57
C VAL A 8 16.75 -5.84 -9.96
N GLU A 9 16.07 -5.09 -10.81
CA GLU A 9 15.12 -4.07 -10.37
C GLU A 9 13.85 -4.75 -9.83
N VAL A 10 13.34 -4.21 -8.73
CA VAL A 10 12.10 -4.68 -8.08
C VAL A 10 11.18 -3.48 -7.94
N GLU A 11 9.93 -3.62 -8.37
CA GLU A 11 8.93 -2.59 -8.16
C GLU A 11 8.45 -2.65 -6.72
N ILE A 12 8.65 -1.54 -5.99
CA ILE A 12 8.16 -1.37 -4.63
C ILE A 12 6.94 -0.47 -4.66
N THR A 13 5.82 -1.00 -4.16
CA THR A 13 4.54 -0.29 -4.09
C THR A 13 4.14 -0.16 -2.63
N VAL A 14 3.73 1.05 -2.24
CA VAL A 14 3.17 1.31 -0.90
C VAL A 14 1.66 1.49 -1.04
N LEU A 15 0.89 0.65 -0.36
CA LEU A 15 -0.56 0.81 -0.26
C LEU A 15 -0.91 1.53 1.04
N LEU A 16 -1.47 2.73 0.89
CA LEU A 16 -1.96 3.52 2.01
C LEU A 16 -3.26 2.95 2.57
N GLY A 17 -4.17 2.53 1.69
CA GLY A 17 -5.48 1.99 2.06
C GLY A 17 -6.18 1.37 0.85
N ARG A 18 -7.28 0.66 1.12
CA ARG A 18 -8.13 0.06 0.09
C ARG A 18 -9.54 0.60 0.21
N ALA A 19 -10.31 0.55 -0.86
CA ALA A 19 -11.73 0.87 -0.83
C ALA A 19 -12.49 -0.12 -1.71
N SER A 20 -13.50 -0.79 -1.15
CA SER A 20 -14.41 -1.63 -1.92
C SER A 20 -15.62 -0.79 -2.32
N ILE A 21 -15.78 -0.56 -3.63
CA ILE A 21 -16.83 0.29 -4.18
C ILE A 21 -17.74 -0.54 -5.08
N PRO A 22 -19.07 -0.49 -4.90
CA PRO A 22 -19.99 -1.13 -5.83
C PRO A 22 -19.81 -0.58 -7.26
N MET A 23 -19.80 -1.48 -8.26
CA MET A 23 -19.57 -1.10 -9.66
C MET A 23 -20.51 0.01 -10.14
N GLN A 24 -21.79 -0.02 -9.74
CA GLN A 24 -22.75 1.02 -10.09
C GLN A 24 -22.40 2.40 -9.50
N GLN A 25 -21.82 2.44 -8.29
CA GLN A 25 -21.37 3.69 -7.68
C GLN A 25 -20.15 4.23 -8.42
N LEU A 26 -19.17 3.37 -8.74
CA LEU A 26 -17.99 3.73 -9.50
C LEU A 26 -18.34 4.32 -10.88
N LEU A 27 -19.26 3.70 -11.61
CA LEU A 27 -19.72 4.17 -12.93
C LEU A 27 -20.45 5.52 -12.89
N ARG A 28 -21.00 5.89 -11.73
CA ARG A 28 -21.70 7.17 -11.54
C ARG A 28 -20.79 8.28 -11.03
N MET A 29 -19.52 7.98 -10.74
CA MET A 29 -18.57 8.99 -10.29
C MET A 29 -18.29 10.01 -11.39
N GLY A 30 -18.42 11.29 -11.03
CA GLY A 30 -18.09 12.42 -11.90
C GLY A 30 -16.83 13.14 -11.41
N ARG A 31 -16.55 14.28 -12.04
CA ARG A 31 -15.45 15.15 -11.59
C ARG A 31 -15.69 15.61 -10.16
N GLY A 32 -14.66 15.51 -9.33
CA GLY A 32 -14.70 15.92 -7.92
C GLY A 32 -15.26 14.86 -6.95
N ALA A 33 -15.50 13.63 -7.41
CA ALA A 33 -15.86 12.55 -6.49
C ALA A 33 -14.68 12.19 -5.57
N VAL A 34 -14.95 12.11 -4.26
CA VAL A 34 -13.98 11.73 -3.23
C VAL A 34 -14.29 10.30 -2.78
N ILE A 35 -13.28 9.44 -2.76
CA ILE A 35 -13.39 8.06 -2.26
C ILE A 35 -12.71 8.02 -0.89
N PRO A 36 -13.43 7.73 0.19
CA PRO A 36 -12.79 7.42 1.46
C PRO A 36 -12.07 6.07 1.33
N LEU A 37 -10.80 6.04 1.73
CA LEU A 37 -10.05 4.81 1.88
C LEU A 37 -10.30 4.24 3.28
N ASP A 38 -10.23 2.91 3.39
CA ASP A 38 -10.20 2.20 4.68
C ASP A 38 -8.79 2.27 5.28
N ALA A 39 -8.37 3.49 5.62
CA ALA A 39 -7.10 3.78 6.26
C ALA A 39 -7.21 5.08 7.07
N ASN A 40 -6.76 5.03 8.31
CA ASN A 40 -6.63 6.18 9.20
C ASN A 40 -5.18 6.70 9.17
N GLU A 41 -4.96 7.91 9.67
CA GLU A 41 -3.64 8.55 9.70
C GLU A 41 -2.62 7.76 10.54
N ASP A 42 -3.10 7.03 11.55
CA ASP A 42 -2.29 6.19 12.44
C ASP A 42 -2.14 4.74 11.96
N ASP A 43 -2.76 4.36 10.84
CA ASP A 43 -2.73 2.98 10.36
C ASP A 43 -1.41 2.67 9.64
N GLU A 44 -0.86 1.49 9.93
CA GLU A 44 0.31 1.00 9.21
C GLU A 44 -0.03 0.77 7.71
N VAL A 45 0.88 1.16 6.83
CA VAL A 45 0.81 0.95 5.38
C VAL A 45 1.39 -0.39 4.97
N TRP A 46 0.90 -0.96 3.86
CA TRP A 46 1.46 -2.18 3.29
C TRP A 46 2.57 -1.84 2.29
N ILE A 47 3.68 -2.55 2.38
CA ILE A 47 4.79 -2.45 1.43
C ILE A 47 4.84 -3.74 0.64
N LEU A 48 4.74 -3.61 -0.69
CA LEU A 48 4.73 -4.71 -1.63
C LEU A 48 5.95 -4.65 -2.52
N ALA A 49 6.47 -5.83 -2.85
CA ALA A 49 7.43 -6.02 -3.93
C ALA A 49 6.73 -6.82 -5.03
N ASN A 50 6.64 -6.27 -6.25
CA ASN A 50 5.95 -6.92 -7.38
C ASN A 50 4.56 -7.47 -7.01
N ASN A 51 3.74 -6.64 -6.34
CA ASN A 51 2.40 -6.98 -5.88
C ASN A 51 2.32 -8.09 -4.81
N HIS A 52 3.43 -8.41 -4.14
CA HIS A 52 3.48 -9.34 -3.01
C HIS A 52 3.82 -8.59 -1.71
N PRO A 53 3.06 -8.76 -0.62
CA PRO A 53 3.32 -8.08 0.64
C PRO A 53 4.62 -8.57 1.28
N ILE A 54 5.54 -7.66 1.58
CA ILE A 54 6.84 -7.99 2.19
C ILE A 54 7.06 -7.34 3.55
N ALA A 55 6.45 -6.18 3.80
CA ALA A 55 6.60 -5.45 5.04
C ALA A 55 5.38 -4.60 5.38
N ARG A 56 5.33 -4.17 6.64
CA ARG A 56 4.47 -3.09 7.14
C ARG A 56 5.35 -1.89 7.45
N GLY A 57 4.77 -0.71 7.35
CA GLY A 57 5.46 0.52 7.70
C GLY A 57 4.52 1.58 8.22
N GLU A 58 5.10 2.59 8.84
CA GLU A 58 4.38 3.77 9.31
C GLU A 58 4.65 4.93 8.36
N LEU A 59 3.58 5.64 7.97
CA LEU A 59 3.68 6.81 7.10
C LEU A 59 4.00 8.04 7.96
N VAL A 60 5.11 8.70 7.65
CA VAL A 60 5.52 9.95 8.29
C VAL A 60 5.42 11.06 7.24
N ILE A 61 4.62 12.08 7.55
CA ILE A 61 4.47 13.26 6.70
C ILE A 61 5.18 14.43 7.37
N ASP A 62 6.20 14.95 6.71
CA ASP A 62 6.92 16.16 7.13
C ASP A 62 6.75 17.24 6.06
N GLY A 63 5.76 18.12 6.28
CA GLY A 63 5.36 19.13 5.31
C GLY A 63 4.86 18.52 4.01
N ASP A 64 5.64 18.67 2.94
CA ASP A 64 5.33 18.15 1.60
C ASP A 64 6.05 16.82 1.31
N ARG A 65 6.81 16.30 2.28
CA ARG A 65 7.56 15.05 2.11
C ARG A 65 6.86 13.91 2.83
N MET A 66 6.52 12.87 2.07
CA MET A 66 6.07 11.59 2.59
C MET A 66 7.25 10.63 2.72
N SER A 67 7.40 10.03 3.89
CA SER A 67 8.42 9.02 4.19
C SER A 67 7.76 7.82 4.84
N ILE A 68 8.33 6.62 4.63
CA ILE A 68 7.80 5.39 5.22
C ILE A 68 8.90 4.78 6.08
N THR A 69 8.57 4.53 7.34
CA THR A 69 9.45 3.81 8.27
C THR A 69 9.01 2.35 8.29
N VAL A 70 9.89 1.43 7.90
CA VAL A 70 9.59 -0.01 7.93
C VAL A 70 9.56 -0.47 9.39
N THR A 71 8.42 -1.02 9.83
CA THR A 71 8.19 -1.41 11.22
C THR A 71 8.43 -2.90 11.43
N LYS A 72 7.77 -3.75 10.63
CA LYS A 72 7.81 -5.21 10.76
C LYS A 72 7.69 -5.90 9.40
N PRO A 73 8.18 -7.15 9.27
CA PRO A 73 7.91 -7.98 8.10
C PRO A 73 6.41 -8.23 7.96
N ALA A 74 5.93 -8.34 6.71
CA ALA A 74 4.55 -8.66 6.44
C ALA A 74 4.29 -10.14 6.70
N VAL A 75 3.14 -10.43 7.32
CA VAL A 75 2.54 -11.76 7.32
C VAL A 75 1.62 -11.81 6.12
N VAL A 76 1.92 -12.69 5.17
CA VAL A 76 1.24 -12.74 3.86
C VAL A 76 -0.22 -13.12 4.03
N GLU A 77 -0.51 -14.00 4.97
CA GLU A 77 -1.87 -14.45 5.31
C GLU A 77 -2.75 -13.28 5.75
N ASP A 78 -2.22 -12.37 6.56
CA ASP A 78 -2.96 -11.20 7.06
C ASP A 78 -3.37 -10.25 5.92
N TYR A 79 -2.51 -10.11 4.91
CA TYR A 79 -2.76 -9.26 3.75
C TYR A 79 -3.97 -9.75 2.93
N PHE A 80 -4.09 -11.07 2.76
CA PHE A 80 -5.17 -11.70 1.99
C PHE A 80 -6.43 -11.95 2.85
N ALA A 81 -6.29 -12.06 4.16
CA ALA A 81 -7.42 -12.22 5.07
C ALA A 81 -8.31 -10.97 5.14
N THR A 82 -7.75 -9.78 4.86
CA THR A 82 -8.54 -8.52 4.82
C THR A 82 -9.54 -8.48 3.64
N GLU A 83 -9.48 -9.43 2.70
CA GLU A 83 -10.34 -9.46 1.51
C GLU A 83 -11.58 -10.38 1.63
N GLN A 84 -11.85 -10.96 2.82
CA GLN A 84 -13.04 -11.79 3.07
C GLN A 84 -14.13 -11.07 3.87
#